data_AF-A0A5Q0BGK3-F1
#
_entry.id   AF-A0A5Q0BGK3-F1
#
_cell.length_a   1.000
_cell.length_b   1.000
_cell.length_c   1.000
_cell.angle_alpha   90.00
_cell.angle_beta   90.00
_cell.angle_gamma   90.00
#
_symmetry.space_group_name_H-M   'P 1'
#
loop_
_entity.id
_entity.type
_entity.pdbx_description
1 polymer ?
#
loop_
_entity_poly.entity_id
_entity_poly.type
_entity_poly.pdbx_seq_one_letter_code
_entity_poly.pdbx_strand_id
1 'polypeptide(L)'
;MTPIQATFVGYSSRPCTLFSAYNTHTGVLAISVEADYRKDRREGCVVITNDKTVDRDALFSDDHLHDAIAAFFLLQAGMASDNKSPRLVFSEKTQRVNPSNAIEKDGMDASGPRYRISESITCAQMAALATAWYASCRADSVEGALEMFDKVNALNDLLSGKIVSI
;
A
#
# COMPACT_ATOMS: atom_id res chain seq x y z
N MET A 1 8.24 11.14 -2.87
CA MET A 1 7.53 10.34 -1.85
C MET A 1 6.16 10.95 -1.64
N THR A 2 5.11 10.16 -1.74
CA THR A 2 3.72 10.59 -1.51
C THR A 2 3.37 10.31 -0.05
N PRO A 3 3.17 11.33 0.79
CA PRO A 3 2.77 11.13 2.17
C PRO A 3 1.29 10.73 2.24
N ILE A 4 0.98 9.86 3.20
CA ILE A 4 -0.33 9.25 3.37
C ILE A 4 -0.76 9.46 4.83
N GLN A 5 -2.01 9.84 5.01
CA GLN A 5 -2.73 9.94 6.28
C GLN A 5 -3.84 8.88 6.28
N ALA A 6 -3.67 7.83 7.05
CA ALA A 6 -4.68 6.78 7.21
C ALA A 6 -5.41 6.95 8.56
N THR A 7 -6.64 7.47 8.54
CA THR A 7 -7.45 7.69 9.75
C THR A 7 -8.48 6.57 9.89
N PHE A 8 -8.50 5.85 11.02
CA PHE A 8 -9.35 4.66 11.19
C PHE A 8 -10.09 4.66 12.53
N VAL A 9 -11.31 4.11 12.48
CA VAL A 9 -12.24 3.93 13.62
C VAL A 9 -12.87 2.54 13.60
N GLY A 10 -13.44 2.10 14.72
CA GLY A 10 -14.35 0.95 14.75
C GLY A 10 -13.70 -0.45 14.88
N TYR A 11 -12.41 -0.52 15.21
CA TYR A 11 -11.70 -1.78 15.49
C TYR A 11 -11.27 -1.87 16.96
N SER A 12 -10.61 -2.94 17.37
CA SER A 12 -10.35 -3.31 18.78
C SER A 12 -9.39 -2.38 19.56
N SER A 13 -9.06 -1.21 19.01
CA SER A 13 -8.29 -0.16 19.67
C SER A 13 -8.99 1.20 19.54
N ARG A 14 -8.50 2.19 20.28
CA ARG A 14 -8.91 3.58 20.08
C ARG A 14 -8.75 4.02 18.61
N PRO A 15 -9.64 4.87 18.10
CA PRO A 15 -9.43 5.60 16.85
C PRO A 15 -8.04 6.21 16.76
N CYS A 16 -7.42 6.14 15.58
CA CYS A 16 -6.07 6.67 15.38
C CYS A 16 -5.87 7.19 13.96
N THR A 17 -4.76 7.89 13.77
CA THR A 17 -4.28 8.30 12.45
C THR A 17 -2.84 7.82 12.28
N LEU A 18 -2.60 7.02 11.25
CA LEU A 18 -1.28 6.55 10.87
C LEU A 18 -0.74 7.40 9.72
N PHE A 19 0.47 7.93 9.87
CA PHE A 19 1.18 8.57 8.77
C PHE A 19 2.25 7.64 8.20
N SER A 20 2.25 7.54 6.88
CA SER A 20 3.22 6.79 6.09
C SER A 20 3.62 7.56 4.84
N ALA A 21 4.61 7.06 4.11
CA ALA A 21 5.00 7.61 2.82
C ALA A 21 5.33 6.49 1.84
N TYR A 22 4.83 6.62 0.62
CA TYR A 22 5.13 5.69 -0.46
C TYR A 22 6.06 6.35 -1.50
N ASN A 23 7.12 5.65 -1.88
CA ASN A 23 7.99 6.04 -2.98
C ASN A 23 7.67 5.22 -4.22
N THR A 24 7.00 5.83 -5.19
CA THR A 24 6.62 5.18 -6.45
C THR A 24 7.81 4.78 -7.32
N HIS A 25 8.97 5.43 -7.16
CA HIS A 25 10.16 5.10 -7.95
C HIS A 25 10.89 3.87 -7.41
N THR A 26 10.95 3.72 -6.08
CA THR A 26 11.66 2.60 -5.45
C THR A 26 10.75 1.47 -4.98
N GLY A 27 9.43 1.69 -5.01
CA GLY A 27 8.42 0.75 -4.52
C GLY A 27 8.39 0.60 -2.99
N VAL A 28 9.02 1.53 -2.25
CA VAL A 28 9.15 1.48 -0.79
C VAL A 28 7.98 2.19 -0.10
N LEU A 29 7.33 1.49 0.83
CA LEU A 29 6.36 2.01 1.79
C LEU A 29 7.01 2.12 3.17
N ALA A 30 7.07 3.34 3.69
CA ALA A 30 7.60 3.63 5.02
C ALA A 30 6.47 4.01 5.99
N ILE A 31 6.22 3.18 7.00
CA ILE A 31 5.29 3.45 8.09
C ILE A 31 6.03 4.21 9.19
N SER A 32 5.56 5.43 9.49
CA SER A 32 6.37 6.41 10.21
C SER A 32 5.90 6.69 11.63
N VAL A 33 4.63 7.08 11.81
CA VAL A 33 4.11 7.49 13.12
C VAL A 33 2.61 7.21 13.26
N GLU A 34 2.22 6.71 14.43
CA GLU A 34 0.84 6.66 14.87
C GLU A 34 0.55 7.91 15.73
N ALA A 35 -0.54 8.61 15.45
CA ALA A 35 -1.03 9.75 16.18
C ALA A 35 -2.48 9.53 16.63
N ASP A 36 -2.96 10.42 17.50
CA ASP A 36 -4.37 10.47 17.85
C ASP A 36 -5.23 10.71 16.62
N TYR A 37 -6.48 10.26 16.68
CA TYR A 37 -7.45 10.38 15.60
C TYR A 37 -7.59 11.84 15.14
N ARG A 38 -7.51 12.03 13.82
CA ARG A 38 -7.65 13.33 13.16
C ARG A 38 -8.61 13.26 11.99
N LYS A 39 -9.58 14.18 12.00
CA LYS A 39 -10.44 14.49 10.86
C LYS A 39 -9.75 15.40 9.85
N ASP A 40 -9.01 16.39 10.36
CA ASP A 40 -8.39 17.38 9.51
C ASP A 40 -7.26 16.76 8.68
N ARG A 41 -7.31 17.02 7.38
CA ARG A 41 -6.25 16.67 6.43
C ARG A 41 -4.98 17.41 6.81
N ARG A 42 -3.88 16.67 6.91
CA ARG A 42 -2.54 17.26 6.86
C ARG A 42 -2.20 17.63 5.42
N GLU A 43 -1.74 18.85 5.21
CA GLU A 43 -1.36 19.35 3.89
C GLU A 43 -0.41 18.40 3.16
N GLY A 44 -0.67 18.21 1.86
CA GLY A 44 0.10 17.32 0.98
C GLY A 44 -0.14 15.82 1.17
N CYS A 45 -0.86 15.40 2.22
CA CYS A 45 -1.16 13.99 2.45
C CYS A 45 -2.34 13.53 1.60
N VAL A 46 -2.20 12.32 1.06
CA VAL A 46 -3.33 11.53 0.60
C VAL A 46 -4.05 10.97 1.82
N VAL A 47 -5.36 11.15 1.89
CA VAL A 47 -6.19 10.73 3.02
C VAL A 47 -6.96 9.47 2.66
N ILE A 48 -6.71 8.41 3.42
CA ILE A 48 -7.41 7.12 3.33
C ILE A 48 -8.12 6.89 4.66
N THR A 49 -9.37 6.47 4.64
CA THR A 49 -10.13 6.26 5.87
C THR A 49 -11.31 5.35 5.66
N ASN A 50 -11.77 4.68 6.72
CA ASN A 50 -13.07 4.00 6.76
C ASN A 50 -14.19 4.89 7.33
N ASP A 51 -13.86 6.06 7.88
CA ASP A 51 -14.82 7.01 8.43
C ASP A 51 -15.41 7.89 7.32
N LYS A 52 -16.70 7.69 7.03
CA LYS A 52 -17.41 8.43 5.99
C LYS A 52 -17.55 9.93 6.28
N THR A 53 -17.32 10.34 7.53
CA THR A 53 -17.40 11.75 7.97
C THR A 53 -16.10 12.53 7.78
N VAL A 54 -15.02 11.86 7.38
CA VAL A 54 -13.72 12.47 7.08
C VAL A 54 -13.62 12.78 5.59
N ASP A 55 -13.20 14.00 5.25
CA ASP A 55 -12.83 14.39 3.89
C ASP A 55 -11.61 13.59 3.43
N ARG A 56 -11.71 12.91 2.29
CA ARG A 56 -10.79 11.81 1.94
C ARG A 56 -10.61 11.67 0.45
N ASP A 57 -9.46 11.11 0.07
CA ASP A 57 -9.18 10.74 -1.31
C ASP A 57 -9.60 9.29 -1.60
N ALA A 58 -9.61 8.42 -0.59
CA ALA A 58 -10.07 7.04 -0.70
C ALA A 58 -10.88 6.60 0.53
N LEU A 59 -12.00 5.93 0.28
CA LEU A 59 -12.75 5.19 1.29
C LEU A 59 -12.25 3.75 1.33
N PHE A 60 -11.70 3.31 2.45
CA PHE A 60 -11.36 1.92 2.67
C PHE A 60 -12.56 1.17 3.25
N SER A 61 -12.92 0.05 2.63
CA SER A 61 -14.01 -0.85 3.02
C SER A 61 -13.54 -2.29 3.01
N ASP A 62 -14.37 -3.20 3.52
CA ASP A 62 -14.07 -4.63 3.60
C ASP A 62 -13.80 -5.26 2.22
N ASP A 63 -14.36 -4.71 1.14
CA ASP A 63 -14.11 -5.16 -0.24
C ASP A 63 -12.63 -5.02 -0.64
N HIS A 64 -11.89 -4.11 0.00
CA HIS A 64 -10.47 -3.88 -0.27
C HIS A 64 -9.56 -4.74 0.60
N LEU A 65 -10.12 -5.45 1.59
CA LEU A 65 -9.35 -6.08 2.64
C LEU A 65 -8.47 -7.21 2.13
N HIS A 66 -9.01 -8.03 1.23
CA HIS A 66 -8.27 -9.12 0.59
C HIS A 66 -7.03 -8.58 -0.13
N ASP A 67 -7.21 -7.59 -0.98
CA ASP A 67 -6.13 -6.98 -1.77
C ASP A 67 -5.13 -6.24 -0.88
N ALA A 68 -5.59 -5.64 0.21
CA ALA A 68 -4.73 -4.99 1.20
C ALA A 68 -3.79 -5.98 1.90
N ILE A 69 -4.29 -7.17 2.27
CA ILE A 69 -3.49 -8.23 2.89
C ILE A 69 -2.46 -8.76 1.88
N ALA A 70 -2.89 -9.02 0.64
CA ALA A 70 -1.99 -9.46 -0.42
C ALA A 70 -0.88 -8.43 -0.68
N ALA A 71 -1.25 -7.15 -0.85
CA ALA A 71 -0.32 -6.05 -1.03
C ALA A 71 0.66 -5.92 0.15
N PHE A 72 0.17 -6.08 1.39
CA PHE A 72 1.00 -6.04 2.58
C PHE A 72 2.09 -7.13 2.55
N PHE A 73 1.73 -8.38 2.27
CA PHE A 73 2.70 -9.47 2.21
C PHE A 73 3.66 -9.35 1.02
N LEU A 74 3.19 -8.84 -0.12
CA LEU A 74 4.05 -8.53 -1.27
C LEU A 74 5.10 -7.46 -0.94
N LEU A 75 4.70 -6.39 -0.25
CA LEU A 75 5.64 -5.35 0.22
C LEU A 75 6.58 -5.89 1.32
N GLN A 76 6.08 -6.74 2.21
CA GLN A 76 6.89 -7.33 3.28
C GLN A 76 7.98 -8.27 2.75
N ALA A 77 7.66 -9.08 1.74
CA ALA A 77 8.60 -10.03 1.14
C ALA A 77 9.49 -9.40 0.05
N GLY A 78 9.13 -8.21 -0.46
CA GLY A 78 9.76 -7.60 -1.61
C GLY A 78 11.01 -6.76 -1.30
N MET A 79 11.90 -6.68 -2.29
CA MET A 79 13.08 -5.80 -2.29
C MET A 79 12.82 -4.55 -3.13
N ALA A 80 13.33 -3.41 -2.68
CA ALA A 80 13.27 -2.15 -3.42
C ALA A 80 14.12 -2.23 -4.70
N SER A 81 13.97 -1.24 -5.59
CA SER A 81 14.70 -1.19 -6.86
C SER A 81 16.23 -1.16 -6.73
N ASP A 82 16.76 -0.86 -5.55
CA ASP A 82 18.18 -0.92 -5.22
C ASP A 82 18.70 -2.34 -4.90
N ASN A 83 17.80 -3.35 -4.87
CA ASN A 83 18.06 -4.74 -4.47
C ASN A 83 18.73 -4.89 -3.09
N LYS A 84 18.60 -3.89 -2.22
CA LYS A 84 19.25 -3.85 -0.90
C LYS A 84 18.27 -3.50 0.21
N SER A 85 17.32 -2.62 -0.07
CA SER A 85 16.36 -2.13 0.91
C SER A 85 15.06 -2.94 0.85
N PRO A 86 14.39 -3.19 1.99
CA PRO A 86 13.06 -3.80 1.98
C PRO A 86 12.01 -2.84 1.41
N ARG A 87 10.96 -3.38 0.76
CA ARG A 87 9.84 -2.56 0.26
C ARG A 87 8.88 -2.10 1.35
N LEU A 88 8.94 -2.69 2.54
CA LEU A 88 8.17 -2.25 3.70
C LEU A 88 9.08 -1.97 4.88
N VAL A 89 9.02 -0.76 5.40
CA VAL A 89 9.79 -0.33 6.55
C VAL A 89 8.85 0.20 7.62
N PHE A 90 8.99 -0.32 8.84
CA PHE A 90 8.37 0.25 10.04
C PHE A 90 9.43 0.99 10.84
N SER A 91 9.13 2.22 11.26
CA SER A 91 9.93 2.89 12.27
C SER A 91 9.90 2.10 13.59
N GLU A 92 10.91 2.26 14.44
CA GLU A 92 10.95 1.58 15.76
C GLU A 92 9.66 1.83 16.57
N LYS A 93 9.12 3.05 16.48
CA LYS A 93 7.90 3.46 17.20
C LYS A 93 6.61 2.90 16.62
N THR A 94 6.66 2.33 15.42
CA THR A 94 5.48 1.80 14.71
C THR A 94 5.50 0.29 14.53
N GLN A 95 6.46 -0.44 15.12
CA GLN A 95 6.49 -1.91 15.04
C GLN A 95 5.17 -2.56 15.50
N ARG A 96 4.50 -1.99 16.51
CA ARG A 96 3.19 -2.45 17.00
C ARG A 96 2.04 -2.34 15.99
N VAL A 97 2.18 -1.51 14.96
CA VAL A 97 1.14 -1.31 13.93
C VAL A 97 1.27 -2.33 12.80
N ASN A 98 2.29 -3.18 12.84
CA ASN A 98 2.44 -4.29 11.90
C ASN A 98 1.26 -5.27 12.07
N PRO A 99 0.47 -5.51 11.02
CA PRO A 99 -0.72 -6.37 11.09
C PRO A 99 -0.41 -7.87 11.03
N SER A 100 0.85 -8.29 10.86
CA SER A 100 1.22 -9.69 10.63
C SER A 100 0.69 -10.65 11.71
N ASN A 101 0.65 -10.22 12.97
CA ASN A 101 0.17 -11.04 14.08
C ASN A 101 -1.37 -11.09 14.19
N ALA A 102 -2.08 -10.27 13.43
CA ALA A 102 -3.53 -10.20 13.40
C ALA A 102 -4.11 -10.85 12.14
N ILE A 103 -3.26 -11.44 11.27
CA ILE A 103 -3.66 -12.09 10.03
C ILE A 103 -3.32 -13.57 10.11
N GLU A 104 -4.31 -14.41 9.88
CA GLU A 104 -4.16 -15.85 9.84
C GLU A 104 -4.42 -16.37 8.43
N LYS A 105 -3.65 -17.38 8.02
CA LYS A 105 -3.91 -18.10 6.78
C LYS A 105 -5.05 -19.09 7.01
N ASP A 106 -6.18 -18.85 6.35
CA ASP A 106 -7.43 -19.60 6.47
C ASP A 106 -7.65 -20.50 5.23
N GLY A 107 -6.59 -21.20 4.84
CA GLY A 107 -6.61 -22.16 3.73
C GLY A 107 -6.21 -21.59 2.36
N MET A 108 -6.73 -22.22 1.31
CA MET A 108 -6.52 -21.88 -0.10
C MET A 108 -7.87 -22.01 -0.82
N ASP A 109 -8.18 -21.05 -1.68
CA ASP A 109 -9.33 -21.09 -2.59
C ASP A 109 -8.87 -20.96 -4.06
N ALA A 110 -9.82 -20.86 -5.00
CA ALA A 110 -9.52 -20.75 -6.42
C ALA A 110 -8.80 -19.44 -6.80
N SER A 111 -8.83 -18.42 -5.94
CA SER A 111 -8.16 -17.12 -6.10
C SER A 111 -6.82 -17.04 -5.38
N GLY A 112 -6.49 -17.99 -4.50
CA GLY A 112 -5.20 -18.07 -3.82
C GLY A 112 -5.32 -18.32 -2.32
N PRO A 113 -4.34 -17.87 -1.52
CA PRO A 113 -4.40 -18.00 -0.07
C PRO A 113 -5.57 -17.20 0.48
N ARG A 114 -6.46 -17.88 1.21
CA ARG A 114 -7.52 -17.21 1.95
C ARG A 114 -6.94 -16.72 3.27
N TYR A 115 -7.23 -15.47 3.62
CA TYR A 115 -6.80 -14.88 4.87
C TYR A 115 -8.00 -14.53 5.76
N ARG A 116 -7.82 -14.70 7.06
CA ARG A 116 -8.76 -14.27 8.08
C ARG A 116 -8.09 -13.26 8.99
N ILE A 117 -8.82 -12.21 9.34
CA ILE A 117 -8.35 -11.20 10.30
C ILE A 117 -8.87 -11.56 11.69
N SER A 118 -8.00 -11.43 12.68
CA SER A 118 -8.38 -11.54 14.09
C SER A 118 -9.37 -10.44 14.47
N GLU A 119 -10.38 -10.79 15.28
CA GLU A 119 -11.29 -9.82 15.88
C GLU A 119 -10.53 -8.78 16.74
N SER A 120 -9.34 -9.13 17.23
CA SER A 120 -8.48 -8.23 17.99
C SER A 120 -7.68 -7.23 17.15
N ILE A 121 -7.86 -7.20 15.82
CA ILE A 121 -7.15 -6.26 14.97
C ILE A 121 -7.41 -4.81 15.42
N THR A 122 -6.36 -4.01 15.44
CA THR A 122 -6.41 -2.62 15.90
C THR A 122 -6.67 -1.65 14.75
N CYS A 123 -7.15 -0.44 15.08
CA CYS A 123 -7.32 0.63 14.09
C CYS A 123 -5.98 0.96 13.40
N ALA A 124 -4.85 0.90 14.14
CA ALA A 124 -3.54 1.17 13.59
C ALA A 124 -3.07 0.11 12.58
N GLN A 125 -3.36 -1.16 12.85
CA GLN A 125 -3.06 -2.27 11.94
C GLN A 125 -3.94 -2.22 10.68
N MET A 126 -5.23 -1.87 10.83
CA MET A 126 -6.10 -1.62 9.68
C MET A 126 -5.62 -0.45 8.83
N ALA A 127 -5.17 0.63 9.47
CA ALA A 127 -4.56 1.76 8.77
C ALA A 127 -3.30 1.34 8.01
N ALA A 128 -2.47 0.46 8.56
CA ALA A 128 -1.31 -0.08 7.86
C ALA A 128 -1.71 -0.89 6.61
N LEU A 129 -2.73 -1.75 6.72
CA LEU A 129 -3.28 -2.49 5.57
C LEU A 129 -3.81 -1.55 4.48
N ALA A 130 -4.57 -0.52 4.87
CA ALA A 130 -5.08 0.46 3.92
C ALA A 130 -3.96 1.22 3.19
N THR A 131 -2.85 1.51 3.87
CA THR A 131 -1.68 2.13 3.23
C THR A 131 -0.97 1.18 2.25
N ALA A 132 -0.94 -0.13 2.56
CA ALA A 132 -0.40 -1.14 1.66
C ALA A 132 -1.26 -1.30 0.40
N TRP A 133 -2.59 -1.34 0.55
CA TRP A 133 -3.54 -1.33 -0.56
C TRP A 133 -3.37 -0.12 -1.46
N TYR A 134 -3.27 1.08 -0.88
CA TYR A 134 -3.04 2.28 -1.69
C TYR A 134 -1.70 2.23 -2.44
N ALA A 135 -0.66 1.69 -1.81
CA ALA A 135 0.65 1.53 -2.45
C ALA A 135 0.58 0.57 -3.65
N SER A 136 -0.17 -0.54 -3.59
CA SER A 136 -0.32 -1.45 -4.75
C SER A 136 -1.07 -0.78 -5.90
N CYS A 137 -2.17 -0.06 -5.63
CA CYS A 137 -2.90 0.68 -6.67
C CYS A 137 -2.01 1.71 -7.40
N ARG A 138 -0.96 2.22 -6.74
CA ARG A 138 -0.01 3.16 -7.33
C ARG A 138 1.19 2.47 -7.98
N ALA A 139 1.60 1.30 -7.51
CA ALA A 139 2.64 0.49 -8.15
C ALA A 139 2.23 0.07 -9.56
N ASP A 140 1.00 -0.45 -9.71
CA ASP A 140 0.47 -0.93 -10.99
C ASP A 140 0.34 0.20 -12.03
N SER A 141 0.04 1.42 -11.57
CA SER A 141 -0.04 2.59 -12.44
C SER A 141 1.32 3.01 -13.04
N VAL A 142 2.43 2.67 -12.37
CA VAL A 142 3.80 2.97 -12.84
C VAL A 142 4.32 1.84 -13.72
N GLU A 143 4.10 0.57 -13.34
CA GLU A 143 4.47 -0.58 -14.20
C GLU A 143 3.68 -0.57 -15.51
N GLY A 144 2.38 -0.29 -15.49
CA GLY A 144 1.58 -0.16 -16.71
C GLY A 144 2.02 1.00 -17.62
N ALA A 145 2.49 2.11 -17.04
CA ALA A 145 3.04 3.23 -17.80
C ALA A 145 4.42 2.91 -18.39
N LEU A 146 5.30 2.24 -17.64
CA LEU A 146 6.62 1.79 -18.11
C LEU A 146 6.48 0.74 -19.21
N GLU A 147 5.58 -0.23 -19.07
CA GLU A 147 5.27 -1.18 -20.15
C GLU A 147 4.73 -0.48 -21.40
N MET A 148 3.91 0.56 -21.25
CA MET A 148 3.45 1.36 -22.39
C MET A 148 4.58 2.18 -23.00
N PHE A 149 5.48 2.77 -22.20
CA PHE A 149 6.66 3.48 -22.70
C PHE A 149 7.62 2.54 -23.42
N ASP A 150 7.85 1.32 -22.92
CA ASP A 150 8.66 0.31 -23.61
C ASP A 150 7.99 -0.17 -24.90
N LYS A 151 6.66 -0.36 -24.91
CA LYS A 151 5.90 -0.68 -26.13
C LYS A 151 5.90 0.48 -27.14
N VAL A 152 5.81 1.73 -26.69
CA VAL A 152 5.88 2.93 -27.54
C VAL A 152 7.29 3.16 -28.05
N ASN A 153 8.32 2.94 -27.25
CA ASN A 153 9.73 3.02 -27.67
C ASN A 153 10.05 1.89 -28.66
N ALA A 154 9.61 0.66 -28.40
CA ALA A 154 9.76 -0.45 -29.34
C ALA A 154 9.01 -0.19 -30.66
N LEU A 155 7.83 0.44 -30.60
CA LEU A 155 7.09 0.87 -31.79
C LEU A 155 7.80 2.01 -32.52
N ASN A 156 8.40 2.96 -31.79
CA ASN A 156 9.15 4.07 -32.37
C ASN A 156 10.48 3.59 -32.99
N ASP A 157 11.12 2.57 -32.42
CA ASP A 157 12.29 1.88 -33.00
C ASP A 157 11.91 1.09 -34.26
N LEU A 158 10.72 0.47 -34.29
CA LEU A 158 10.18 -0.22 -35.46
C LEU A 158 9.82 0.77 -36.58
N LEU A 159 9.28 1.95 -36.23
CA LEU A 159 8.88 3.00 -37.17
C LEU A 159 10.05 3.88 -37.63
N SER A 160 11.14 3.96 -36.86
CA SER A 160 12.34 4.73 -37.20
C SER A 160 13.36 3.97 -38.07
N GLY A 161 13.07 2.72 -38.45
CA GLY A 161 13.65 2.10 -39.64
C GLY A 161 15.12 1.68 -39.52
N LYS A 162 15.61 1.25 -38.36
CA LYS A 162 16.85 0.44 -38.32
C LYS A 162 16.55 -1.00 -38.69
N ILE A 163 16.43 -1.25 -39.99
CA ILE A 163 16.65 -2.59 -40.56
C ILE A 163 18.10 -2.95 -40.25
N VAL A 164 18.31 -3.88 -39.31
CA VAL A 164 19.58 -4.60 -39.20
C VAL A 164 19.67 -5.50 -40.43
N SER A 165 20.29 -4.99 -41.50
CA SER A 165 20.78 -5.85 -42.57
C SER A 165 22.03 -6.57 -42.07
N ILE A 166 21.95 -7.90 -42.16
CA ILE A 166 23.03 -8.87 -41.98
C ILE A 166 24.13 -8.60 -43.01
#